data_AF-A0A6S7IMH4-F1
#
_entry.id   AF-A0A6S7IMH4-F1
#
_cell.length_a   1.000
_cell.length_b   1.000
_cell.length_c   1.000
_cell.angle_alpha   90.00
_cell.angle_beta   90.00
_cell.angle_gamma   90.00
#
_symmetry.space_group_name_H-M   'P 1'
#
loop_
_entity.id
_entity.type
_entity.pdbx_description
1 polymer ?
#
loop_
_entity_poly.entity_id
_entity_poly.type
_entity_poly.pdbx_seq_one_letter_code
_entity_poly.pdbx_strand_id
1 'polypeptide(L)'
;MNKTYIVERTVGEYPGAKLDFTSTLTEHVQELLLHKPELSTSTIQVKLSGDGASMSQLMNFMIMSFSLLQWDEKVMSSKNRTVAIVNGPEDYQTLKSIPVQFI
;
A
#
# COMPACT_ATOMS: atom_id res chain seq x y z
N MET A 1 6.73 -6.65 -20.77
CA MET A 1 7.04 -5.20 -20.72
C MET A 1 7.63 -4.89 -19.35
N ASN A 2 8.74 -4.14 -19.29
CA ASN A 2 9.33 -3.71 -18.02
C ASN A 2 8.57 -2.47 -17.54
N LYS A 3 8.03 -2.52 -16.32
CA LYS A 3 7.28 -1.42 -15.71
C LYS A 3 8.22 -0.60 -14.83
N THR A 4 8.28 0.71 -15.06
CA THR A 4 9.07 1.63 -14.25
C THR A 4 8.23 2.09 -13.07
N TYR A 5 8.73 1.90 -11.85
CA TYR A 5 8.09 2.40 -10.63
C TYR A 5 8.87 3.61 -10.12
N ILE A 6 8.15 4.68 -9.79
CA ILE A 6 8.73 5.85 -9.14
C ILE A 6 8.71 5.60 -7.63
N VAL A 7 9.89 5.40 -7.06
CA VAL A 7 10.08 5.21 -5.63
C VAL A 7 10.55 6.53 -5.04
N GLU A 8 9.80 7.06 -4.09
CA GLU A 8 10.05 8.33 -3.43
C GLU A 8 10.49 8.12 -1.98
N ARG A 9 11.17 9.11 -1.41
CA ARG A 9 11.45 9.13 0.04
C ARG A 9 10.16 9.43 0.81
N THR A 10 10.00 8.85 1.99
CA THR A 10 8.98 9.29 2.96
C THR A 10 9.26 10.71 3.45
N VAL A 11 8.19 11.46 3.81
CA VAL A 11 8.30 12.87 4.22
C VAL A 11 8.64 13.00 5.72
N GLY A 12 8.59 11.89 6.47
CA GLY A 12 8.83 11.84 7.91
C GLY A 12 10.30 11.80 8.36
N GLU A 13 10.48 11.86 9.68
CA GLU A 13 11.78 11.74 10.36
C GLU A 13 12.43 10.37 10.10
N TYR A 14 11.60 9.33 10.03
CA TYR A 14 12.05 7.97 9.78
C TYR A 14 12.35 7.74 8.31
N PRO A 15 13.55 7.21 7.98
CA PRO A 15 13.92 6.91 6.61
C PRO A 15 13.00 5.82 6.06
N GLY A 16 12.49 6.05 4.86
CA GLY A 16 11.60 5.13 4.20
C GLY A 16 11.49 5.41 2.71
N ALA A 17 10.89 4.46 2.03
CA ALA A 17 10.58 4.52 0.62
C ALA A 17 9.08 4.31 0.42
N LYS A 18 8.49 5.04 -0.51
CA LYS A 18 7.07 4.93 -0.85
C LYS A 18 6.87 4.93 -2.36
N LEU A 19 5.74 4.38 -2.78
CA LEU A 19 5.17 4.59 -4.10
C LEU A 19 4.12 5.69 -4.03
N ASP A 20 3.78 6.27 -5.18
CA ASP A 20 2.58 7.08 -5.30
C ASP A 20 1.34 6.19 -5.12
N PHE A 21 0.64 6.39 -4.01
CA PHE A 21 -0.53 5.59 -3.65
C PHE A 21 -1.66 5.76 -4.67
N THR A 22 -1.93 6.97 -5.13
CA THR A 22 -3.08 7.26 -5.99
C THR A 22 -2.92 6.61 -7.35
N SER A 23 -1.74 6.72 -7.96
CA SER A 23 -1.46 6.03 -9.22
C SER A 23 -1.48 4.51 -9.04
N THR A 24 -0.83 3.98 -8.00
CA THR A 24 -0.82 2.54 -7.71
C THR A 24 -2.23 1.98 -7.48
N LEU A 25 -3.08 2.72 -6.75
CA LEU A 25 -4.48 2.35 -6.51
C LEU A 25 -5.29 2.40 -7.81
N THR A 26 -5.15 3.46 -8.60
CA THR A 26 -5.87 3.63 -9.86
C THR A 26 -5.56 2.49 -10.82
N GLU A 27 -4.27 2.16 -10.99
CA GLU A 27 -3.85 1.04 -11.82
C GLU A 27 -4.43 -0.28 -11.33
N HIS A 28 -4.42 -0.52 -10.02
CA HIS A 28 -4.92 -1.77 -9.48
C HIS A 28 -6.45 -1.89 -9.54
N VAL A 29 -7.16 -0.76 -9.45
CA VAL A 29 -8.61 -0.67 -9.72
C VAL A 29 -8.91 -0.94 -11.20
N GLN A 30 -8.13 -0.39 -12.12
CA GLN A 30 -8.27 -0.68 -13.54
C GLN A 30 -8.05 -2.17 -13.83
N GLU A 31 -7.02 -2.78 -13.23
CA GLU A 31 -6.79 -4.22 -13.30
C GLU A 31 -8.01 -5.02 -12.79
N LEU A 32 -8.60 -4.63 -11.66
CA LEU A 32 -9.81 -5.26 -11.13
C LEU A 32 -10.98 -5.16 -12.11
N LEU A 33 -11.25 -3.97 -12.64
CA LEU A 33 -12.38 -3.72 -13.54
C LEU A 33 -12.23 -4.43 -14.90
N LEU A 34 -10.99 -4.69 -15.34
CA LEU A 34 -10.74 -5.53 -16.52
C LEU A 34 -11.13 -7.00 -16.28
N HIS A 35 -11.01 -7.50 -15.05
CA HIS A 35 -11.34 -8.89 -14.70
C HIS A 35 -12.77 -9.07 -14.19
N LYS A 36 -13.35 -8.04 -13.57
CA LYS A 36 -14.69 -7.99 -12.97
C LYS A 36 -15.44 -6.72 -13.41
N PRO A 37 -15.80 -6.60 -14.72
CA PRO A 37 -16.43 -5.40 -15.27
C PRO A 37 -17.79 -5.06 -14.62
N GLU A 38 -18.46 -6.04 -14.03
CA GLU A 38 -19.69 -5.86 -13.24
C GLU A 38 -19.51 -4.92 -12.05
N LEU A 39 -18.28 -4.72 -11.58
CA LEU A 39 -17.96 -3.82 -10.48
C LEU A 39 -17.80 -2.35 -10.88
N SER A 40 -17.93 -2.01 -12.16
CA SER A 40 -17.74 -0.63 -12.69
C SER A 40 -18.65 0.43 -12.06
N THR A 41 -19.81 0.03 -11.54
CA THR A 41 -20.77 0.90 -10.84
C THR A 41 -20.79 0.66 -9.33
N SER A 42 -20.00 -0.31 -8.86
CA SER A 42 -19.95 -0.71 -7.45
C SER A 42 -18.90 0.09 -6.68
N THR A 43 -19.12 0.28 -5.38
CA THR A 43 -18.09 0.81 -4.49
C THR A 43 -16.96 -0.21 -4.33
N ILE A 44 -15.75 0.18 -4.71
CA ILE A 44 -14.53 -0.62 -4.49
C ILE A 44 -14.02 -0.32 -3.07
N GLN A 45 -13.75 -1.38 -2.31
CA GLN A 45 -13.32 -1.29 -0.92
C GLN A 45 -11.83 -1.59 -0.87
N VAL A 46 -11.08 -0.68 -0.25
CA VAL A 46 -9.64 -0.77 -0.10
C VAL A 46 -9.33 -1.09 1.36
N LYS A 47 -8.62 -2.19 1.60
CA LYS A 47 -8.05 -2.50 2.92
C LYS A 47 -6.59 -2.10 2.93
N LEU A 48 -6.19 -1.32 3.92
CA LEU A 48 -4.79 -1.03 4.20
C LEU A 48 -4.31 -1.90 5.34
N SER A 49 -3.09 -2.41 5.23
CA SER A 49 -2.47 -3.28 6.22
C SER A 49 -1.04 -2.80 6.47
N GLY A 50 -0.69 -2.66 7.75
CA GLY A 50 0.68 -2.57 8.21
C GLY A 50 1.08 -3.90 8.84
N ASP A 51 2.31 -4.36 8.60
CA ASP A 51 2.96 -5.33 9.47
C ASP A 51 3.99 -4.57 10.31
N GLY A 52 3.74 -4.40 11.61
CA GLY A 52 4.77 -3.96 12.54
C GLY A 52 5.86 -5.03 12.68
N ALA A 53 6.60 -5.31 11.60
CA ALA A 53 7.61 -6.35 11.54
C ALA A 53 8.85 -5.89 12.31
N SER A 54 8.90 -6.23 13.60
CA SER A 54 10.13 -6.09 14.39
C SER A 54 11.13 -7.14 13.90
N MET A 55 11.98 -6.74 12.94
CA MET A 55 12.98 -7.62 12.33
C MET A 55 14.23 -7.79 13.21
N SER A 56 14.45 -6.92 14.21
CA SER A 56 15.47 -7.09 15.27
C SER A 56 15.34 -6.00 16.34
N GLN A 57 15.99 -6.16 17.52
CA GLN A 57 16.03 -5.15 18.59
C GLN A 57 16.54 -3.76 18.15
N LEU A 58 17.15 -3.66 16.97
CA LEU A 58 17.79 -2.44 16.44
C LEU A 58 17.04 -1.79 15.28
N MET A 59 16.09 -2.49 14.64
CA MET A 59 15.38 -1.96 13.47
C MET A 59 13.92 -2.41 13.46
N ASN A 60 13.03 -1.42 13.59
CA ASN A 60 11.60 -1.59 13.38
C ASN A 60 11.30 -1.16 11.95
N PHE A 61 11.03 -2.13 11.07
CA PHE A 61 10.52 -1.82 9.75
C PHE A 61 9.01 -2.02 9.75
N MET A 62 8.30 -1.02 9.25
CA MET A 62 6.89 -1.13 8.93
C MET A 62 6.76 -1.28 7.42
N ILE A 63 6.06 -2.32 6.95
CA ILE A 63 5.64 -2.41 5.55
C ILE A 63 4.16 -2.07 5.51
N MET A 64 3.81 -1.07 4.70
CA MET A 64 2.43 -0.75 4.41
C MET A 64 2.05 -1.28 3.04
N SER A 65 0.90 -1.93 2.99
CA SER A 65 0.31 -2.48 1.77
C SER A 65 -1.19 -2.24 1.72
N PHE A 66 -1.78 -2.34 0.54
CA PHE A 66 -3.22 -2.37 0.39
C PHE A 66 -3.70 -3.53 -0.48
N SER A 67 -4.98 -3.85 -0.34
CA SER A 67 -5.70 -4.81 -1.19
C SER A 67 -7.11 -4.31 -1.50
N LEU A 68 -7.63 -4.70 -2.67
CA LEU A 68 -9.03 -4.49 -3.02
C LEU A 68 -9.84 -5.70 -2.56
N LEU A 69 -10.84 -5.48 -1.70
CA LEU A 69 -11.58 -6.57 -1.08
C LEU A 69 -12.42 -7.38 -2.08
N GLN A 70 -12.76 -6.75 -3.21
CA GLN A 70 -13.51 -7.35 -4.31
C GLN A 70 -12.72 -8.41 -5.09
N TRP A 71 -11.44 -8.61 -4.80
CA TRP A 71 -10.68 -9.70 -5.42
C TRP A 71 -11.14 -11.10 -4.96
N ASP A 72 -12.03 -11.23 -3.96
CA ASP A 72 -12.56 -12.50 -3.39
C ASP A 72 -11.49 -13.53 -2.96
N GLU A 73 -10.22 -13.18 -3.05
CA GLU A 73 -9.12 -14.05 -2.66
C GLU A 73 -8.80 -13.83 -1.18
N LYS A 74 -8.66 -14.95 -0.46
CA LYS A 74 -8.29 -15.01 0.95
C LYS A 74 -7.15 -14.02 1.24
N VAL A 75 -7.36 -13.23 2.29
CA VAL A 75 -6.59 -12.19 3.04
C VAL A 75 -5.03 -12.18 2.96
N MET A 76 -4.38 -13.11 2.24
CA MET A 76 -2.93 -13.22 2.03
C MET A 76 -2.59 -13.57 0.56
N SER A 77 -3.26 -12.98 -0.44
CA SER A 77 -3.02 -13.31 -1.85
C SER A 77 -1.97 -12.41 -2.52
N SER A 78 -1.43 -12.87 -3.66
CA SER A 78 -0.44 -12.20 -4.51
C SER A 78 -0.86 -10.83 -5.06
N LYS A 79 -2.04 -10.34 -4.67
CA LYS A 79 -2.63 -9.07 -5.12
C LYS A 79 -2.52 -7.95 -4.09
N ASN A 80 -1.88 -8.19 -2.95
CA ASN A 80 -1.47 -7.11 -2.06
C ASN A 80 -0.40 -6.26 -2.75
N ARG A 81 -0.57 -4.94 -2.72
CA ARG A 81 0.40 -3.98 -3.25
C ARG A 81 1.09 -3.26 -2.09
N THR A 82 2.39 -3.46 -1.93
CA THR A 82 3.21 -2.67 -1.00
C THR A 82 3.30 -1.24 -1.51
N VAL A 83 3.00 -0.27 -0.64
CA VAL A 83 3.00 1.16 -0.97
C VAL A 83 4.02 1.96 -0.17
N ALA A 84 4.49 1.42 0.96
CA ALA A 84 5.61 2.02 1.68
C ALA A 84 6.37 1.01 2.53
N ILE A 85 7.64 1.30 2.76
CA ILE A 85 8.50 0.66 3.75
C ILE A 85 9.17 1.77 4.55
N VAL A 86 9.03 1.74 5.87
CA VAL A 86 9.57 2.78 6.77
C VAL A 86 10.36 2.14 7.90
N ASN A 87 11.56 2.63 8.15
CA ASN A 87 12.37 2.25 9.31
C ASN A 87 11.99 3.11 10.51
N GLY A 88 10.82 2.85 11.08
CA GLY A 88 10.24 3.58 12.18
C GLY A 88 9.21 2.75 12.95
N PRO A 89 8.82 3.18 14.15
CA PRO A 89 7.79 2.51 14.94
C PRO A 89 6.42 2.56 14.26
N GLU A 90 5.58 1.55 14.54
CA GLU A 90 4.17 1.59 14.17
C GLU A 90 3.36 2.44 15.14
N ASP A 91 3.51 3.76 14.98
CA ASP A 91 2.73 4.76 15.68
C ASP A 91 2.04 5.73 14.72
N TYR A 92 1.09 6.48 15.27
CA TYR A 92 0.29 7.44 14.51
C TYR A 92 1.14 8.51 13.82
N GLN A 93 2.24 8.97 14.44
CA GLN A 93 3.06 10.05 13.89
C GLN A 93 3.83 9.57 12.65
N THR A 94 4.38 8.35 12.75
CA THR A 94 5.05 7.68 11.66
C THR A 94 4.06 7.44 10.52
N LEU A 95 2.90 6.86 10.79
CA LEU A 95 1.85 6.60 9.79
C LEU A 95 1.39 7.88 9.07
N LYS A 96 1.17 8.98 9.81
CA LYS A 96 0.76 10.27 9.24
C LYS A 96 1.80 10.87 8.29
N SER A 97 3.08 10.57 8.51
CA SER A 97 4.20 11.07 7.69
C SER A 97 4.40 10.32 6.38
N ILE A 98 3.76 9.15 6.25
CA ILE A 98 3.78 8.35 5.03
C ILE A 98 2.60 8.86 4.21
N PRO A 99 2.81 9.70 3.19
CA PRO A 99 1.73 10.40 2.50
C PRO A 99 0.96 9.39 1.66
N VAL A 100 -0.01 8.75 2.30
CA VAL A 100 -1.17 8.18 1.66
C VAL A 100 -2.19 9.32 1.70
N GLN A 101 -2.10 10.24 0.74
CA GLN A 101 -3.13 11.28 0.61
C GLN A 101 -4.41 10.57 0.17
N PHE A 102 -5.25 10.21 1.15
CA PHE A 102 -6.64 9.88 0.92
C PHE A 102 -7.33 11.18 0.51
N ILE A 103 -7.82 11.19 -0.73
CA ILE A 103 -8.70 12.25 -1.24
C ILE A 103 -10.00 12.23 -0.45
#